data_AF-A0A3C0HBJ2-F1
#
_entry.id   AF-A0A3C0HBJ2-F1
#
_cell.length_a   1.000
_cell.length_b   1.000
_cell.length_c   1.000
_cell.angle_alpha   90.00
_cell.angle_beta   90.00
_cell.angle_gamma   90.00
#
_symmetry.space_group_name_H-M   'P 1'
#
loop_
_entity.id
_entity.type
_entity.pdbx_description
1 polymer ?
#
loop_
_entity_poly.entity_id
_entity_poly.type
_entity_poly.pdbx_seq_one_letter_code
_entity_poly.pdbx_strand_id
1 'polypeptide(L)' 'MKIYYKFNEDLEVNAGSSVFAKGMIKADKFDLEVSIGSSCTITLSSDYLNVNLSSGSMLTLYEEQILQI' A
#
# COMPACT_ATOMS: atom_id res chain seq x y z
N MET A 1 -7.76 -12.82 7.81
CA MET A 1 -6.40 -13.40 7.96
C MET A 1 -5.46 -12.32 8.45
N LYS A 2 -4.39 -12.65 9.20
CA LYS A 2 -3.34 -11.69 9.59
C LYS A 2 -2.00 -12.20 9.05
N ILE A 3 -1.25 -11.33 8.40
CA ILE A 3 0.07 -11.62 7.83
C ILE A 3 1.08 -10.70 8.54
N TYR A 4 2.26 -11.26 8.86
CA TYR A 4 3.38 -10.52 9.44
C TYR A 4 4.55 -10.62 8.47
N TYR A 5 5.18 -9.50 8.15
CA TYR A 5 6.31 -9.41 7.24
C TYR A 5 7.41 -8.55 7.86
N LYS A 6 8.66 -8.76 7.42
CA LYS A 6 9.81 -7.96 7.84
C LYS A 6 10.12 -6.84 6.85
N PHE A 7 10.01 -7.17 5.57
CA PHE A 7 10.15 -6.25 4.44
C PHE A 7 9.02 -6.59 3.46
N ASN A 8 8.48 -5.56 2.80
CA ASN A 8 7.56 -5.77 1.71
C ASN A 8 7.78 -4.70 0.65
N GLU A 9 8.00 -5.14 -0.59
CA GLU A 9 8.25 -4.29 -1.77
C GLU A 9 7.07 -4.33 -2.76
N ASP A 10 6.17 -5.32 -2.62
CA ASP A 10 5.05 -5.54 -3.54
C ASP A 10 3.78 -5.91 -2.75
N LEU A 11 2.65 -5.29 -3.11
CA LEU A 11 1.35 -5.64 -2.58
C LEU A 11 0.30 -5.66 -3.69
N GLU A 12 -0.22 -6.86 -3.98
CA GLU A 12 -1.38 -7.05 -4.86
C GLU A 12 -2.66 -7.25 -4.03
N VAL A 13 -3.70 -6.46 -4.33
CA VAL A 13 -5.02 -6.53 -3.71
C VAL A 13 -6.08 -6.64 -4.79
N ASN A 14 -6.66 -7.82 -4.95
CA ASN A 14 -7.58 -8.14 -6.04
C ASN A 14 -8.88 -8.80 -5.56
N ALA A 15 -9.80 -9.04 -6.50
CA ALA A 15 -11.01 -9.83 -6.31
C ALA A 15 -11.94 -9.37 -5.15
N GLY A 16 -12.12 -8.05 -5.01
CA GLY A 16 -12.98 -7.44 -3.98
C GLY A 16 -12.40 -7.52 -2.57
N SER A 17 -11.10 -7.76 -2.45
CA SER A 17 -10.43 -7.91 -1.16
C SER A 17 -10.20 -6.56 -0.47
N SER A 18 -10.07 -6.61 0.85
CA SER A 18 -9.72 -5.45 1.67
C SER A 18 -8.44 -5.70 2.45
N VAL A 19 -7.45 -4.84 2.26
CA VAL A 19 -6.17 -4.86 2.97
C VAL A 19 -6.01 -3.60 3.82
N PHE A 20 -5.61 -3.81 5.07
CA PHE A 20 -5.28 -2.75 6.01
C PHE A 20 -3.94 -3.05 6.69
N ALA A 21 -2.98 -2.12 6.57
CA ALA A 21 -1.74 -2.16 7.33
C ALA A 21 -1.83 -1.16 8.50
N LYS A 22 -1.78 -1.67 9.74
CA LYS A 22 -1.81 -0.83 10.94
C LYS A 22 -0.50 -0.07 11.19
N GLY A 23 0.61 -0.60 10.67
CA GLY A 23 1.94 0.00 10.80
C GLY A 23 2.42 0.59 9.49
N MET A 24 3.54 1.32 9.57
CA MET A 24 4.23 1.85 8.41
C MET A 24 4.97 0.74 7.66
N ILE A 25 4.74 0.67 6.36
CA ILE A 25 5.59 -0.07 5.42
C ILE A 25 6.79 0.83 5.08
N LYS A 26 8.00 0.29 5.23
CA LYS A 26 9.24 0.95 4.80
C LYS A 26 9.87 0.13 3.69
N ALA A 27 10.10 0.75 2.54
CA ALA A 27 10.75 0.14 1.40
C ALA A 27 11.44 1.24 0.57
N ASP A 28 12.54 0.94 -0.11
CA ASP A 28 13.17 1.93 -0.99
C ASP A 28 12.34 2.13 -2.27
N LYS A 29 11.73 1.05 -2.75
CA LYS A 29 10.78 1.02 -3.87
C LYS A 29 9.57 0.19 -3.46
N PHE A 30 8.38 0.66 -3.80
CA PHE A 30 7.14 -0.04 -3.50
C PHE A 30 6.21 -0.07 -4.71
N ASP A 31 5.83 -1.27 -5.13
CA ASP A 31 4.84 -1.52 -6.17
C ASP A 31 3.50 -1.92 -5.50
N LEU A 32 2.42 -1.24 -5.88
CA LEU A 32 1.09 -1.46 -5.31
C LEU A 32 0.04 -1.62 -6.41
N GLU A 33 -0.57 -2.79 -6.47
CA GLU A 33 -1.68 -3.08 -7.37
C GLU A 33 -2.98 -3.27 -6.60
N VAL A 34 -4.01 -2.48 -6.91
CA VAL A 34 -5.34 -2.63 -6.32
C VAL A 34 -6.39 -2.71 -7.44
N SER A 35 -7.09 -3.83 -7.52
CA SER A 35 -7.96 -4.14 -8.66
C SER A 35 -9.31 -4.73 -8.25
N ILE A 36 -10.29 -4.71 -9.17
CA ILE A 36 -11.58 -5.39 -9.09
C ILE A 36 -12.29 -5.14 -7.75
N GLY A 37 -12.84 -3.94 -7.53
CA GLY A 37 -13.66 -3.68 -6.34
C GLY A 37 -12.90 -3.68 -5.00
N SER A 38 -11.57 -3.79 -5.03
CA SER A 38 -10.76 -3.97 -3.83
C SER A 38 -10.45 -2.64 -3.13
N SER A 39 -10.16 -2.72 -1.84
CA SER A 39 -9.77 -1.58 -1.01
C SER A 39 -8.44 -1.82 -0.31
N CYS A 40 -7.58 -0.81 -0.34
CA CYS A 40 -6.28 -0.85 0.35
C CYS A 40 -6.07 0.43 1.17
N THR A 41 -5.72 0.26 2.44
CA THR A 41 -5.36 1.38 3.33
C THR A 41 -4.03 1.07 4.00
N ILE A 42 -3.01 1.86 3.66
CA ILE A 42 -1.64 1.68 4.17
C ILE A 42 -0.99 3.02 4.51
N THR A 43 -0.02 2.97 5.42
CA THR A 43 0.96 4.04 5.63
C THR A 43 2.29 3.58 5.03
N LEU A 44 2.87 4.38 4.14
CA LEU A 44 4.09 4.04 3.41
C LEU A 44 5.15 5.13 3.60
N SER A 45 6.39 4.71 3.78
CA SER A 45 7.59 5.53 3.62
C SER A 45 8.45 4.85 2.55
N SER A 46 8.60 5.50 1.40
CA SER A 46 9.36 4.99 0.28
C SER A 46 9.96 6.13 -0.54
N ASP A 47 11.12 5.90 -1.13
CA ASP A 47 11.73 6.85 -2.07
C ASP A 47 11.03 6.81 -3.44
N TYR A 48 10.51 5.64 -3.82
CA TYR A 48 9.79 5.43 -5.06
C TYR A 48 8.51 4.63 -4.84
N LEU A 49 7.41 5.12 -5.40
CA LEU A 49 6.11 4.46 -5.35
C LEU A 49 5.54 4.35 -6.76
N ASN A 50 5.16 3.14 -7.13
CA ASN A 50 4.40 2.85 -8.34
C ASN A 50 3.05 2.25 -7.95
N VAL A 51 1.96 2.84 -8.45
CA VAL A 51 0.59 2.46 -8.09
C VAL A 51 -0.20 2.17 -9.35
N ASN A 52 -0.79 0.98 -9.39
CA ASN A 52 -1.75 0.57 -10.41
C ASN A 52 -3.14 0.35 -9.79
N LEU A 53 -4.09 1.21 -10.17
CA LEU A 53 -5.48 1.18 -9.68
C LEU A 53 -6.42 0.83 -10.82
N SER A 54 -7.14 -0.28 -10.70
CA SER A 54 -8.14 -0.69 -11.70
C SER A 54 -9.56 -0.26 -11.32
N SER A 55 -10.51 -0.34 -12.26
CA SER A 55 -11.89 0.12 -12.06
C SER A 55 -12.55 -0.46 -10.79
N GLY A 56 -13.22 0.42 -10.04
CA GLY A 56 -13.93 0.07 -8.82
C GLY A 56 -13.04 -0.15 -7.59
N SER A 57 -11.72 -0.02 -7.72
CA SER A 57 -10.80 -0.07 -6.58
C SER A 57 -10.73 1.25 -5.81
N MET A 58 -10.30 1.18 -4.56
CA MET A 58 -10.02 2.35 -3.73
C MET A 58 -8.72 2.18 -2.96
N LEU A 59 -7.86 3.20 -3.04
CA LEU A 59 -6.62 3.29 -2.28
C LEU A 59 -6.66 4.50 -1.36
N THR A 60 -6.35 4.29 -0.10
CA THR A 60 -6.00 5.35 0.86
C THR A 60 -4.55 5.18 1.26
N LEU A 61 -3.72 6.13 0.84
CA LEU A 61 -2.29 6.16 1.12
C LEU A 61 -1.98 7.30 2.09
N TYR A 62 -1.35 6.99 3.21
CA TYR A 62 -0.74 7.98 4.09
C TYR A 62 0.77 7.94 3.90
N GLU A 63 1.35 9.07 3.53
CA GLU A 63 2.79 9.26 3.44
C GLU A 63 3.27 10.08 4.64
N GLU A 64 4.34 9.65 5.30
CA GLU A 64 4.97 10.45 6.34
C GLU A 64 5.94 11.44 5.68
N GLN A 65 5.55 12.72 5.61
CA GLN A 65 6.49 13.78 5.25
C GLN A 65 7.37 14.09 6.45
N ILE A 66 8.68 13.81 6.33
CA ILE A 66 9.67 14.30 7.29
C ILE A 66 9.75 15.82 7.10
N LEU A 67 9.13 16.58 8.01
CA LEU A 67 9.30 18.03 8.07
C LEU A 67 10.76 18.32 8.44
N GLN A 68 11.59 18.68 7.46
CA GLN A 68 12.92 19.24 7.71
C GLN A 68 12.75 20.72 8.04
N ILE A 69 12.99 21.08 9.30
CA ILE A 69 13.11 22.47 9.80
C ILE A 69 14.57 22.86 9.89
#